data_AF-A0A8J4YIU5-F1
#
_entry.id   AF-A0A8J4YIU5-F1
#
_cell.length_a   1.000
_cell.length_b   1.000
_cell.length_c   1.000
_cell.angle_alpha   90.00
_cell.angle_beta   90.00
_cell.angle_gamma   90.00
#
_symmetry.space_group_name_H-M   'P 1'
#
loop_
_entity.id
_entity.type
_entity.pdbx_description
1 polymer ?
#
loop_
_entity_poly.entity_id
_entity_poly.type
_entity_poly.pdbx_seq_one_letter_code
_entity_poly.pdbx_strand_id
1 'polypeptide(L)'
;MVKECGMKLLELIQKAPVTCSGNITLFPTSTFFPVRYNLFQYYFKPGGGKHFNVTFGRSVALHFWNKMSKNKTVKVNSNSVYEVAAKRFCPITYRTATTHSNVF
;
A
#
# COMPACT_ATOMS: atom_id res chain seq x y z
N MET A 1 11.75 -28.73 -8.90
CA MET A 1 11.55 -27.27 -8.99
C MET A 1 10.06 -27.01 -9.06
N VAL A 2 9.50 -26.26 -8.10
CA VAL A 2 8.06 -25.95 -8.07
C VAL A 2 7.72 -25.01 -9.23
N LYS A 3 6.64 -25.32 -9.97
CA LYS A 3 6.09 -24.47 -11.03
C LYS A 3 4.74 -23.95 -10.56
N GLU A 4 4.52 -22.66 -10.71
CA GLU A 4 3.24 -22.01 -10.45
C GLU A 4 2.69 -21.55 -11.81
N CYS A 5 1.39 -21.73 -12.08
CA CYS A 5 0.83 -21.40 -13.40
C CYS A 5 1.51 -22.12 -14.58
N GLY A 6 2.19 -23.26 -14.36
CA GLY A 6 3.01 -23.95 -15.36
C GLY A 6 4.36 -23.26 -15.68
N MET A 7 4.68 -22.13 -15.06
CA MET A 7 5.89 -21.34 -15.26
C MET A 7 6.84 -21.41 -14.05
N LYS A 8 8.11 -21.06 -14.27
CA LYS A 8 9.07 -20.85 -13.17
C LYS A 8 8.77 -19.52 -12.47
N LEU A 9 9.10 -19.42 -11.18
CA LEU A 9 8.87 -18.20 -10.39
C LEU A 9 9.47 -16.93 -11.02
N LEU A 10 10.69 -16.99 -11.54
CA LEU A 10 11.32 -15.83 -12.19
C LEU A 10 10.56 -15.34 -13.42
N GLU A 11 10.01 -16.27 -14.20
CA GLU A 11 9.20 -15.97 -15.38
C GLU A 11 7.87 -15.32 -14.97
N LEU A 12 7.25 -15.81 -13.90
CA LEU A 12 6.03 -15.22 -13.34
C LEU A 12 6.25 -13.79 -12.86
N ILE A 13 7.34 -13.54 -12.14
CA ILE A 13 7.66 -12.19 -11.63
C ILE A 13 7.80 -11.20 -12.79
N GLN A 14 8.38 -11.62 -13.91
CA GLN A 14 8.55 -10.76 -15.09
C GLN A 14 7.25 -10.54 -15.87
N LYS A 15 6.41 -11.57 -15.98
CA LYS A 15 5.19 -11.53 -16.81
C LYS A 15 3.94 -11.04 -16.06
N ALA A 16 3.98 -10.90 -14.74
CA ALA A 16 2.82 -10.50 -13.97
C ALA A 16 2.27 -9.11 -14.37
N PRO A 17 0.92 -8.93 -14.43
CA PRO A 17 -0.09 -9.90 -14.04
C PRO A 17 -0.31 -11.02 -15.07
N VAL A 18 -0.47 -12.26 -14.59
CA VAL A 18 -0.76 -13.44 -15.42
C VAL A 18 -2.03 -14.12 -14.92
N THR A 19 -2.97 -14.40 -15.82
CA THR A 19 -4.12 -15.26 -15.52
C THR A 19 -3.84 -16.70 -15.92
N CYS A 20 -3.96 -17.60 -14.95
CA CYS A 20 -3.72 -19.03 -15.06
C CYS A 20 -5.01 -19.80 -15.35
N SER A 21 -4.87 -21.07 -15.71
CA SER A 21 -5.99 -22.01 -15.77
C SER A 21 -6.79 -21.98 -14.46
N GLY A 22 -8.12 -22.02 -14.56
CA GLY A 22 -9.01 -21.86 -13.40
C GLY A 22 -9.32 -20.40 -13.03
N ASN A 23 -9.00 -19.44 -13.90
CA ASN A 23 -9.32 -18.02 -13.74
C ASN A 23 -8.68 -17.37 -12.50
N ILE A 24 -7.47 -17.80 -12.15
CA ILE A 24 -6.67 -17.24 -11.06
C ILE A 24 -5.67 -16.26 -11.64
N THR A 25 -5.69 -15.00 -11.19
CA THR A 25 -4.72 -13.98 -11.64
C THR A 25 -3.63 -13.77 -10.60
N LEU A 26 -2.38 -14.01 -11.00
CA LEU A 26 -1.18 -13.72 -10.22
C LEU A 26 -0.75 -12.28 -10.53
N PHE A 27 -0.69 -11.43 -9.50
CA PHE A 27 -0.25 -10.04 -9.61
C PHE A 27 1.20 -9.88 -9.13
N PRO A 28 1.93 -8.85 -9.63
CA PRO A 28 3.26 -8.56 -9.12
C PRO A 28 3.20 -8.12 -7.66
N THR A 29 4.28 -8.37 -6.90
CA THR A 29 4.35 -7.99 -5.48
C THR A 29 4.06 -6.51 -5.24
N SER A 30 4.43 -5.63 -6.17
CA SER A 30 4.17 -4.18 -6.10
C SER A 30 2.68 -3.80 -6.11
N THR A 31 1.79 -4.70 -6.56
CA THR A 31 0.34 -4.49 -6.52
C THR A 31 -0.19 -4.48 -5.08
N PHE A 32 0.42 -5.25 -4.18
CA PHE A 32 0.02 -5.36 -2.77
C PHE A 32 1.02 -4.70 -1.81
N PHE A 33 2.30 -4.69 -2.18
CA PHE A 33 3.41 -4.14 -1.39
C PHE A 33 4.20 -3.10 -2.23
N PRO A 34 3.57 -1.98 -2.62
CA PRO A 34 4.23 -0.91 -3.38
C PRO A 34 5.41 -0.28 -2.64
N VAL A 35 5.39 -0.29 -1.30
CA VAL A 35 6.50 0.13 -0.44
C VAL A 35 7.08 -1.10 0.26
N ARG A 36 8.38 -1.32 0.08
CA ARG A 36 9.10 -2.42 0.73
C ARG A 36 9.08 -2.26 2.25
N TYR A 37 9.19 -3.39 2.97
CA TYR A 37 9.09 -3.42 4.43
C TYR A 37 10.07 -2.48 5.15
N ASN A 38 11.30 -2.39 4.65
CA ASN A 38 12.36 -1.53 5.20
C ASN A 38 12.10 -0.03 5.01
N LEU A 39 11.16 0.34 4.13
CA LEU A 39 10.78 1.72 3.81
C LEU A 39 9.41 2.11 4.36
N PHE A 40 8.81 1.30 5.26
CA PHE A 40 7.45 1.52 5.78
C PHE A 40 7.22 2.92 6.38
N GLN A 41 8.27 3.56 6.90
CA GLN A 41 8.17 4.90 7.50
C GLN A 41 7.72 5.96 6.50
N TYR A 42 7.93 5.72 5.19
CA TYR A 42 7.46 6.58 4.11
C TYR A 42 5.95 6.85 4.20
N TYR A 43 5.16 5.88 4.65
CA TYR A 43 3.72 6.04 4.78
C TYR A 43 3.30 7.18 5.72
N PHE A 44 4.13 7.46 6.72
CA PHE A 44 3.83 8.37 7.83
C PHE A 44 4.58 9.71 7.71
N LYS A 45 5.50 9.84 6.74
CA LYS A 45 6.32 11.05 6.58
C LYS A 45 5.45 12.22 6.07
N PRO A 46 5.51 13.40 6.72
CA PRO A 46 4.90 14.62 6.18
C PRO A 46 5.34 14.89 4.74
N GLY A 47 4.39 15.26 3.87
CA GLY A 47 4.61 15.50 2.45
C GLY A 47 4.79 14.26 1.57
N GLY A 48 4.83 13.04 2.15
CA GLY A 48 4.99 11.79 1.39
C GLY A 48 3.86 11.53 0.39
N GLY A 49 2.69 12.13 0.59
CA GLY A 49 1.54 12.03 -0.31
C GLY A 49 1.71 12.74 -1.65
N LYS A 50 2.73 13.58 -1.84
CA LYS A 50 2.94 14.36 -3.08
C LYS A 50 2.92 13.50 -4.36
N HIS A 51 3.45 12.28 -4.29
CA HIS A 51 3.54 11.36 -5.42
C HIS A 51 2.56 10.18 -5.32
N PHE A 52 1.47 10.33 -4.55
CA PHE A 52 0.55 9.23 -4.24
C PHE A 52 0.07 8.48 -5.48
N ASN A 53 -0.50 9.18 -6.46
CA ASN A 53 -1.02 8.54 -7.67
C ASN A 53 0.07 7.88 -8.52
N VAL A 54 1.29 8.42 -8.52
CA VAL A 54 2.42 7.84 -9.27
C VAL A 54 2.88 6.55 -8.59
N THR A 55 3.03 6.55 -7.27
CA THR A 55 3.53 5.40 -6.52
C THR A 55 2.48 4.30 -6.34
N PHE A 56 1.21 4.67 -6.13
CA PHE A 56 0.15 3.75 -5.72
C PHE A 56 -0.96 3.58 -6.76
N GLY A 57 -0.88 4.24 -7.93
CA GLY A 57 -1.94 4.21 -8.94
C GLY A 57 -2.23 2.84 -9.55
N ARG A 58 -1.30 1.89 -9.41
CA ARG A 58 -1.46 0.48 -9.82
C ARG A 58 -1.60 -0.50 -8.65
N SER A 59 -1.65 0.03 -7.43
CA SER A 59 -1.78 -0.77 -6.22
C SER A 59 -3.26 -0.99 -5.90
N VAL A 60 -3.60 -2.20 -5.48
CA VAL A 60 -4.95 -2.55 -5.01
C VAL A 60 -5.06 -2.48 -3.50
N ALA A 61 -3.93 -2.49 -2.80
CA ALA A 61 -3.85 -2.41 -1.36
C ALA A 61 -2.63 -1.59 -0.92
N LEU A 62 -2.73 -0.99 0.26
CA LEU A 62 -1.61 -0.42 1.00
C LEU A 62 -1.35 -1.29 2.22
N HIS A 63 -0.15 -1.88 2.29
CA HIS A 63 0.21 -2.74 3.40
C HIS A 63 0.94 -1.96 4.49
N PHE A 64 0.36 -1.96 5.70
CA PHE A 64 0.95 -1.37 6.89
C PHE A 64 1.43 -2.48 7.84
N TRP A 65 2.71 -2.43 8.20
CA TRP A 65 3.34 -3.46 9.03
C TRP A 65 3.04 -3.21 10.52
N ASN A 66 1.95 -3.79 11.05
CA ASN A 66 1.44 -3.54 12.42
C ASN A 66 2.52 -3.48 13.50
N LYS A 67 3.45 -4.46 13.53
CA LYS A 67 4.56 -4.49 14.52
C LYS A 67 5.45 -3.25 14.46
N MET A 68 5.65 -2.71 13.26
CA MET A 68 6.51 -1.57 12.97
C MET A 68 5.78 -0.23 13.06
N SER A 69 4.48 -0.21 12.72
CA SER A 69 3.66 0.99 12.67
C SER A 69 2.92 1.29 13.98
N LYS A 70 2.91 0.38 14.97
CA LYS A 70 2.13 0.53 16.21
C LYS A 70 2.30 1.85 16.97
N ASN A 71 3.48 2.47 16.89
CA ASN A 71 3.81 3.72 17.58
C ASN A 71 3.93 4.91 16.60
N LYS A 72 3.53 4.74 15.33
CA LYS A 72 3.54 5.81 14.34
C LYS A 72 2.22 6.56 14.44
N THR A 73 2.32 7.88 14.49
CA THR A 73 1.19 8.80 14.41
C THR A 73 1.30 9.62 13.14
N VAL A 74 0.16 10.09 12.66
CA VAL A 74 0.02 10.93 11.48
C VAL A 74 -0.51 12.29 11.94
N LYS A 75 0.27 13.34 11.68
CA LYS A 75 -0.21 14.71 11.91
C LYS A 75 -1.28 15.05 10.88
N VAL A 76 -2.40 15.61 11.35
CA VAL A 76 -3.49 16.09 10.51
C VAL A 76 -2.98 17.21 9.61
N ASN A 77 -3.38 17.18 8.33
CA ASN A 77 -2.95 18.08 7.25
C ASN A 77 -1.44 18.06 6.96
N SER A 78 -0.76 16.95 7.28
CA SER A 78 0.67 16.78 6.96
C SER A 78 0.94 16.29 5.54
N ASN A 79 -0.11 15.89 4.81
CA ASN A 79 -0.01 15.31 3.48
C ASN A 79 0.89 14.07 3.45
N SER A 80 0.81 13.23 4.49
CA SER A 80 1.44 11.90 4.48
C SER A 80 0.70 10.95 3.53
N VAL A 81 1.34 9.85 3.13
CA VAL A 81 0.66 8.84 2.28
C VAL A 81 -0.54 8.24 3.00
N TYR A 82 -0.38 7.93 4.30
CA TYR A 82 -1.47 7.39 5.12
C TYR A 82 -2.65 8.34 5.16
N GLU A 83 -2.40 9.64 5.38
CA GLU A 83 -3.46 10.65 5.41
C GLU A 83 -4.19 10.76 4.07
N VAL A 84 -3.45 10.81 2.96
CA VAL A 84 -4.04 10.88 1.61
C VAL A 84 -4.91 9.66 1.34
N ALA A 85 -4.44 8.46 1.70
CA ALA A 85 -5.22 7.23 1.57
C ALA A 85 -6.48 7.25 2.46
N ALA A 86 -6.35 7.62 3.74
CA ALA A 86 -7.46 7.66 4.69
C ALA A 86 -8.55 8.66 4.24
N LYS A 87 -8.16 9.88 3.81
CA LYS A 87 -9.09 10.87 3.27
C LYS A 87 -9.84 10.34 2.05
N ARG A 88 -9.15 9.64 1.15
CA ARG A 88 -9.71 9.18 -0.13
C ARG A 88 -10.59 7.94 0.01
N PHE A 89 -10.17 6.95 0.78
CA PHE A 89 -10.78 5.61 0.82
C PHE A 89 -11.54 5.32 2.11
N CYS A 90 -11.31 6.08 3.19
CA CYS A 90 -12.00 5.92 4.48
C CYS A 90 -12.45 7.28 5.06
N PRO A 91 -13.21 8.11 4.31
CA PRO A 91 -13.47 9.50 4.69
C PRO A 91 -14.23 9.65 6.02
N ILE A 92 -15.14 8.72 6.34
CA ILE A 92 -15.88 8.73 7.61
C ILE A 92 -14.93 8.45 8.77
N THR A 93 -14.11 7.40 8.67
CA THR A 93 -13.10 7.04 9.68
C THR A 93 -12.11 8.18 9.90
N TYR A 94 -11.61 8.78 8.81
CA TYR A 94 -10.70 9.92 8.89
C TYR A 94 -11.33 11.10 9.63
N ARG A 95 -12.57 11.48 9.30
CA ARG A 95 -13.28 12.55 10.01
C ARG A 95 -13.39 12.24 11.49
N THR A 96 -13.92 11.07 11.86
CA THR A 96 -14.10 10.67 13.26
C THR A 96 -12.78 10.70 14.04
N ALA A 97 -11.69 10.21 13.46
CA ALA A 97 -10.38 10.19 14.09
C ALA A 97 -9.77 11.59 14.28
N THR A 98 -10.22 12.58 13.51
CA THR A 98 -9.59 13.92 13.46
C THR A 98 -10.48 15.05 13.99
N THR A 99 -11.75 14.80 14.30
CA THR A 99 -12.71 15.82 14.81
C THR A 99 -12.17 16.58 16.02
N HIS A 100 -11.46 15.90 16.92
CA HIS A 100 -10.97 16.46 18.18
C HIS A 100 -9.47 16.22 18.41
N SER A 101 -8.72 15.88 17.35
CA SER A 101 -7.30 15.59 17.43
C SER A 101 -6.54 16.12 16.23
N ASN A 102 -5.34 16.64 16.46
CA ASN A 102 -4.40 17.05 15.42
C ASN A 102 -3.42 15.94 15.01
N VAL A 103 -3.57 14.75 15.61
CA VAL A 103 -2.82 13.52 15.29
C VAL A 103 -3.74 12.31 15.34
N PHE A 104 -3.46 11.28 14.54
CA PHE A 104 -4.19 10.01 14.56
C PHE A 104 -3.29 8.83 14.17
#